data_AF-A0A356UHG9-F1
#
_entry.id   AF-A0A356UHG9-F1
#
_cell.length_a   1.000
_cell.length_b   1.000
_cell.length_c   1.000
_cell.angle_alpha   90.00
_cell.angle_beta   90.00
_cell.angle_gamma   90.00
#
_symmetry.space_group_name_H-M   'P 1'
#
loop_
_entity.id
_entity.type
_entity.pdbx_description
1 polymer ?
#
loop_
_entity_poly.entity_id
_entity_poly.type
_entity_poly.pdbx_seq_one_letter_code
_entity_poly.pdbx_strand_id
1 'polypeptide(L)' 'FLREKGAGHLVTTTPEFQGRSFGTNVIEAVMVALLQKPWPEITPEDYLNLLKQLDFKPRILKLN' A
#
# COMPACT_ATOMS: atom_id res chain seq x y z
N PHE A 1 -23.86 0.21 2.85
CA PHE A 1 -23.70 0.96 1.57
C PHE A 1 -23.08 0.13 0.43
N LEU A 2 -21.75 -0.08 0.32
CA LEU A 2 -21.15 -0.71 -0.89
C LEU A 2 -21.71 -2.12 -1.19
N ARG A 3 -21.92 -2.92 -0.14
CA ARG A 3 -22.61 -4.21 -0.22
C ARG A 3 -24.03 -4.10 -0.77
N GLU A 4 -24.81 -3.15 -0.25
CA GLU A 4 -26.20 -2.89 -0.71
C GLU A 4 -26.24 -2.42 -2.17
N LYS A 5 -25.12 -1.93 -2.72
CA LYS A 5 -24.96 -1.56 -4.13
C LYS A 5 -24.44 -2.71 -5.01
N GLY A 6 -24.30 -3.92 -4.47
CA GLY A 6 -23.90 -5.12 -5.23
C GLY A 6 -22.39 -5.32 -5.38
N ALA A 7 -21.54 -4.56 -4.67
CA ALA A 7 -20.10 -4.77 -4.71
C ALA A 7 -19.71 -6.07 -3.97
N GLY A 8 -19.03 -6.99 -4.66
CA GLY A 8 -18.62 -8.29 -4.09
C GLY A 8 -17.24 -8.30 -3.43
N HIS A 9 -16.36 -7.35 -3.76
CA HIS A 9 -15.01 -7.25 -3.18
C HIS A 9 -14.60 -5.79 -2.94
N LEU A 10 -13.79 -5.56 -1.91
CA LEU A 10 -13.07 -4.33 -1.65
C LEU A 10 -11.58 -4.58 -1.83
N VAL A 11 -10.95 -3.82 -2.73
CA VAL A 11 -9.51 -3.87 -2.97
C VAL A 11 -8.90 -2.59 -2.44
N THR A 12 -7.92 -2.69 -1.54
CA THR A 12 -7.14 -1.53 -1.06
C THR A 12 -5.68 -1.65 -1.47
N THR A 13 -5.08 -0.53 -1.84
CA THR A 13 -3.69 -0.46 -2.31
C THR A 13 -2.68 -0.67 -1.19
N THR A 14 -3.04 -0.37 0.06
CA THR A 14 -2.21 -0.67 1.24
C THR A 14 -2.61 -2.01 1.89
N PRO A 15 -1.63 -2.87 2.24
CA PRO A 15 -1.87 -4.09 2.96
C PRO A 15 -2.21 -3.81 4.43
N GLU A 16 -2.78 -4.81 5.09
CA GLU A 16 -2.97 -4.78 6.54
C GLU A 16 -1.66 -5.19 7.23
N PHE A 17 -1.22 -4.37 8.19
CA PHE A 17 -0.10 -4.70 9.06
C PHE A 17 -0.63 -4.94 10.47
N GLN A 18 -0.43 -6.15 10.99
CA GLN A 18 -0.83 -6.55 12.36
C GLN A 18 -2.29 -6.19 12.72
N GLY A 19 -3.26 -6.47 11.85
CA GLY A 19 -4.66 -6.16 12.14
C GLY A 19 -5.07 -4.71 11.87
N ARG A 20 -4.19 -3.86 11.33
CA ARG A 20 -4.46 -2.43 11.10
C ARG A 20 -4.10 -1.99 9.69
N SER A 21 -4.95 -1.13 9.13
CA SER A 21 -4.66 -0.43 7.89
C SER A 21 -3.92 0.87 8.18
N PHE A 22 -2.83 1.11 7.46
CA PHE A 22 -2.12 2.39 7.48
C PHE A 22 -2.48 3.18 6.22
N GLY A 23 -2.59 4.50 6.38
CA GLY A 23 -2.80 5.41 5.26
C GLY A 23 -1.60 5.44 4.32
N THR A 24 -1.83 5.85 3.07
CA THR A 24 -0.79 5.96 2.05
C THR A 24 0.37 6.84 2.51
N ASN A 25 0.09 7.95 3.20
CA ASN A 25 1.10 8.86 3.75
C ASN A 25 2.11 8.18 4.69
N VAL A 26 1.64 7.24 5.52
CA VAL A 26 2.52 6.50 6.44
C VAL A 26 3.38 5.50 5.66
N ILE A 27 2.78 4.81 4.68
CA ILE A 27 3.49 3.86 3.83
C ILE A 27 4.56 4.57 2.99
N GLU A 28 4.26 5.74 2.42
CA GLU A 28 5.22 6.56 1.68
C GLU A 28 6.39 6.99 2.58
N ALA A 29 6.11 7.46 3.80
CA ALA A 29 7.16 7.83 4.76
C ALA A 29 8.05 6.64 5.13
N VAL A 30 7.47 5.44 5.30
CA VAL A 30 8.25 4.21 5.53
C VAL A 30 9.11 3.87 4.31
N MET A 31 8.57 3.95 3.10
CA MET A 31 9.34 3.69 1.87
C MET A 31 10.54 4.64 1.76
N VAL A 32 10.32 5.92 2.02
CA VAL A 32 11.39 6.94 2.00
C VAL A 32 12.47 6.63 3.03
N ALA A 33 12.09 6.22 4.24
CA ALA A 33 13.03 5.82 5.28
C ALA A 33 13.82 4.56 4.90
N LEU A 34 13.19 3.60 4.20
CA LEU A 34 13.81 2.35 3.76
C LEU A 34 14.76 2.54 2.56
N LEU A 35 14.48 3.52 1.68
CA LEU A 35 15.28 3.75 0.48
C LEU A 35 16.72 4.20 0.78
N GLN A 36 16.97 4.80 1.95
CA GLN A 36 18.30 5.29 2.36
C GLN A 36 18.98 6.18 1.31
N LYS A 37 18.18 6.95 0.55
CA LYS A 37 18.64 7.92 -0.45
C LYS A 37 18.33 9.34 0.02
N PRO A 38 19.13 10.35 -0.36
CA PRO A 38 18.73 11.74 -0.21
C PRO A 38 17.36 11.97 -0.86
N TRP A 39 16.44 12.62 -0.16
CA TRP A 39 15.08 12.87 -0.65
C TRP A 39 15.00 13.39 -2.09
N PRO A 40 15.84 14.37 -2.52
CA PRO A 40 15.82 14.88 -3.89
C PRO A 40 16.22 13.88 -4.98
N GLU A 41 16.84 12.77 -4.60
CA GLU A 41 17.31 11.72 -5.51
C GLU A 41 16.37 10.52 -5.58
N ILE A 42 15.29 10.53 -4.79
CA ILE A 42 14.27 9.48 -4.83
C ILE A 42 13.43 9.66 -6.09
N THR A 43 13.30 8.59 -6.87
CA THR A 43 12.56 8.53 -8.12
C THR A 43 11.32 7.64 -7.99
N PRO A 44 10.31 7.78 -8.87
CA PRO A 44 9.16 6.86 -8.91
C PRO A 44 9.57 5.40 -9.06
N GLU A 45 10.63 5.11 -9.82
CA GLU A 45 11.12 3.75 -10.04
C GLU A 45 11.71 3.13 -8.76
N ASP A 46 12.30 3.94 -7.87
CA ASP A 46 12.76 3.46 -6.55
C ASP A 46 11.59 2.92 -5.72
N TYR A 47 10.45 3.62 -5.72
CA TYR A 47 9.23 3.14 -5.05
C TYR A 47 8.71 1.85 -5.69
N LEU A 48 8.65 1.79 -7.02
CA LEU A 48 8.17 0.59 -7.74
C LEU A 48 9.06 -0.63 -7.47
N ASN A 49 10.38 -0.44 -7.42
CA ASN A 49 11.32 -1.50 -7.10
C ASN A 49 11.19 -1.94 -5.64
N LEU A 50 11.07 -1.00 -4.71
CA LEU A 50 10.88 -1.31 -3.30
C LEU A 50 9.56 -2.06 -3.06
N LEU A 51 8.46 -1.62 -3.70
CA LEU A 51 7.17 -2.31 -3.68
C LEU A 51 7.29 -3.77 -4.14
N LYS A 52 8.03 -4.03 -5.22
CA LYS A 52 8.30 -5.39 -5.71
C LYS A 52 9.13 -6.20 -4.72
N GLN A 53 10.20 -5.61 -4.17
CA GLN A 53 11.08 -6.27 -3.21
C GLN A 53 10.36 -6.65 -1.91
N LEU A 54 9.44 -5.81 -1.45
CA LEU A 54 8.63 -6.05 -0.26
C LEU A 54 7.46 -7.02 -0.50
N ASP A 55 7.30 -7.54 -1.72
CA ASP A 55 6.12 -8.30 -2.16
C ASP A 55 4.80 -7.61 -1.77
N PHE A 56 4.77 -6.29 -2.00
CA PHE A 56 3.70 -5.44 -1.51
C PHE A 56 2.41 -5.69 -2.31
N LYS A 57 1.47 -6.39 -1.66
CA LYS A 57 0.22 -6.82 -2.30
C LYS A 57 -0.97 -5.99 -1.84
N PRO A 58 -1.94 -5.73 -2.73
CA PRO A 58 -3.19 -5.14 -2.32
C PRO A 58 -3.93 -6.09 -1.38
N ARG A 59 -4.68 -5.52 -0.44
CA ARG A 59 -5.60 -6.30 0.37
C ARG A 59 -6.90 -6.48 -0.41
N ILE A 60 -7.34 -7.72 -0.56
CA ILE A 60 -8.61 -8.08 -1.19
C ILE A 60 -9.54 -8.63 -0.11
N LEU A 61 -10.65 -7.93 0.13
CA LEU A 61 -11.69 -8.34 1.07
C LEU A 61 -12.95 -8.73 0.32
N LYS A 62 -13.49 -9.91 0.61
CA LYS A 62 -14.82 -10.27 0.15
C LYS A 62 -15.86 -9.50 0.98
N LEU A 63 -16.74 -8.79 0.28
CA LEU A 63 -17.86 -8.10 0.88
C LEU A 63 -19.04 -9.07 0.83
N ASN A 64 -19.13 -9.96 1.84
CA ASN A 64 -20.24 -10.92 1.98
C ASN A 64 -21.60 -10.23 2.06
#